data_AF-A0A963RSG2-F1
#
_entry.id   AF-A0A963RSG2-F1
#
_cell.length_a   1.000
_cell.length_b   1.000
_cell.length_c   1.000
_cell.angle_alpha   90.00
_cell.angle_beta   90.00
_cell.angle_gamma   90.00
#
_symmetry.space_group_name_H-M   'P 1'
#
loop_
_entity.id
_entity.type
_entity.pdbx_description
1 polymer ?
#
loop_
_entity_poly.entity_id
_entity_poly.type
_entity_poly.pdbx_seq_one_letter_code
_entity_poly.pdbx_strand_id
1 'polypeptide(L)' 'MKRTYQPSKTRRARTHGFLVRMKTRGGRAVI' A
#
# COMPACT_ATOMS: atom_id res chain seq x y z
N MET A 1 -1.12 24.92 -8.19
CA MET A 1 -0.14 24.14 -7.38
C MET A 1 -0.56 22.68 -7.33
N LYS A 2 0.37 21.74 -7.50
CA LYS A 2 0.09 20.28 -7.48
C LYS A 2 -0.15 19.81 -6.03
N ARG A 3 -1.14 18.94 -5.82
CA ARG A 3 -1.39 18.29 -4.52
C ARG A 3 -0.53 17.02 -4.36
N THR A 4 -0.16 16.70 -3.12
CA THR A 4 0.73 15.58 -2.79
C THR A 4 0.12 14.22 -3.13
N TYR A 5 -1.16 14.04 -2.82
CA TYR A 5 -1.88 12.83 -3.16
C TYR A 5 -2.38 12.89 -4.60
N GLN A 6 -1.82 12.02 -5.43
CA GLN A 6 -2.31 11.73 -6.77
C GLN A 6 -2.82 10.28 -6.76
N PRO A 7 -4.14 10.04 -6.78
CA PRO A 7 -4.67 8.70 -6.62
C PRO A 7 -4.30 7.80 -7.81
N SER A 8 -3.86 6.58 -7.51
CA SER A 8 -3.67 5.53 -8.51
C SER A 8 -4.07 4.20 -7.88
N LYS A 9 -5.06 3.54 -8.48
CA LYS A 9 -5.61 2.25 -7.99
C LYS A 9 -4.52 1.17 -8.00
N THR A 10 -3.77 1.07 -9.11
CA THR A 10 -2.66 0.12 -9.27
C THR A 10 -1.57 0.34 -8.26
N ARG A 11 -1.15 1.61 -8.05
CA ARG A 11 -0.11 1.92 -7.06
C ARG A 11 -0.53 1.56 -5.66
N ARG A 12 -1.75 1.94 -5.25
CA ARG A 12 -2.29 1.63 -3.92
C ARG A 12 -2.36 0.12 -3.66
N ALA A 13 -2.82 -0.67 -4.63
CA ALA A 13 -2.89 -2.12 -4.49
C ALA A 13 -1.50 -2.76 -4.33
N ARG A 14 -0.51 -2.32 -5.13
CA ARG A 14 0.87 -2.84 -5.11
C ARG A 14 1.68 -2.40 -3.88
N THR A 15 1.37 -1.26 -3.27
CA THR A 15 2.12 -0.77 -2.10
C THR A 15 1.44 -1.05 -0.77
N HIS A 16 0.10 -1.10 -0.73
CA HIS A 16 -0.67 -1.17 0.51
C HIS A 16 -1.69 -2.30 0.56
N GLY A 17 -1.79 -3.12 -0.49
CA GLY A 17 -2.74 -4.23 -0.54
C GLY A 17 -2.44 -5.35 0.46
N PHE A 18 -3.44 -6.18 0.73
CA PHE A 18 -3.36 -7.31 1.68
C PHE A 18 -2.16 -8.22 1.41
N LEU A 19 -1.97 -8.65 0.16
CA LEU A 19 -0.87 -9.52 -0.24
C LEU A 19 0.50 -8.93 0.08
N VAL A 20 0.65 -7.60 -0.04
CA VAL A 20 1.91 -6.88 0.25
C VAL A 20 2.19 -6.89 1.75
N ARG A 21 1.15 -6.69 2.57
CA ARG A 21 1.23 -6.75 4.03
C ARG A 21 1.61 -8.16 4.48
N MET A 22 0.96 -9.19 3.93
CA MET A 22 1.22 -10.58 4.30
C MET A 22 2.62 -11.09 3.95
N LYS A 23 3.32 -10.46 2.99
CA LYS A 23 4.67 -10.86 2.55
C LYS A 23 5.74 -10.71 3.64
N THR A 24 5.61 -9.74 4.54
CA THR A 24 6.65 -9.41 5.54
C THR A 24 6.14 -9.66 6.95
N ARG A 25 7.03 -9.98 7.89
CA ARG A 25 6.66 -10.14 9.32
C ARG A 25 6.02 -8.86 9.88
N GLY A 26 6.63 -7.71 9.62
CA GLY A 26 6.09 -6.41 10.07
C GLY A 26 4.76 -6.07 9.40
N GLY A 27 4.60 -6.37 8.10
CA GLY A 27 3.33 -6.16 7.41
C GLY A 27 2.21 -7.07 7.92
N ARG A 28 2.52 -8.31 8.31
CA ARG A 28 1.56 -9.22 8.96
C ARG A 28 1.12 -8.72 10.32
N ALA A 29 1.99 -8.05 11.08
CA ALA A 29 1.65 -7.47 12.38
C ALA A 29 0.77 -6.19 12.29
N VAL A 30 0.63 -5.60 11.09
CA VAL A 30 -0.24 -4.44 10.84
C VAL A 30 -1.70 -4.85 10.60
N ILE A 31 -1.94 -6.13 10.31
CA ILE A 31 -3.27 -6.72 10.10
C ILE A 31 -3.66 -7.50 11.36
#